data_AF-A0A291RF98-F1
#
_entry.id   AF-A0A291RF98-F1
#
_cell.length_a   1.000
_cell.length_b   1.000
_cell.length_c   1.000
_cell.angle_alpha   90.00
_cell.angle_beta   90.00
_cell.angle_gamma   90.00
#
_symmetry.space_group_name_H-M   'P 1'
#
loop_
_entity.id
_entity.type
_entity.pdbx_description
1 polymer ?
#
loop_
_entity_poly.entity_id
_entity_poly.type
_entity_poly.pdbx_seq_one_letter_code
_entity_poly.pdbx_strand_id
1 'polypeptide(L)'
;MRFAEDLVLIRDSKYTGPADEQPIVSLSAAHWPIVLDLALSNKSGTVDAVTATVLPDGGATISGPDAALTYNADEWDAFMKGVADSQFDRRA
;
A
#
# COMPACT_ATOMS: atom_id res chain seq x y z
N MET A 1 1.78 -7.44 -4.54
CA MET A 1 2.91 -6.91 -3.75
C MET A 1 4.13 -7.77 -3.98
N ARG A 2 5.35 -7.20 -3.97
CA ARG A 2 6.61 -7.95 -4.06
C ARG A 2 7.61 -7.41 -3.04
N PHE A 3 8.32 -8.30 -2.35
CA PHE A 3 9.51 -7.98 -1.58
C PHE A 3 10.75 -8.12 -2.47
N ALA A 4 11.62 -7.13 -2.47
CA ALA A 4 12.90 -7.16 -3.17
C ALA A 4 14.00 -6.66 -2.22
N GLU A 5 14.82 -7.58 -1.69
CA GLU A 5 15.86 -7.30 -0.69
C GLU A 5 15.31 -6.50 0.50
N ASP A 6 15.50 -5.18 0.49
CA ASP A 6 15.10 -4.24 1.54
C ASP A 6 13.92 -3.35 1.13
N LEU A 7 13.24 -3.65 0.03
CA LEU A 7 12.11 -2.90 -0.49
C LEU A 7 10.81 -3.71 -0.51
N VAL A 8 9.71 -3.01 -0.24
CA VAL A 8 8.35 -3.44 -0.58
C VAL A 8 7.90 -2.66 -1.79
N LEU A 9 7.42 -3.39 -2.80
CA LEU A 9 6.83 -2.85 -4.01
C LEU A 9 5.32 -3.14 -4.01
N ILE A 10 4.53 -2.09 -3.84
CA ILE A 10 3.07 -2.12 -3.93
C ILE A 10 2.71 -1.75 -5.36
N ARG A 11 1.84 -2.53 -5.99
CA ARG A 11 1.48 -2.37 -7.40
C ARG A 11 -0.02 -2.42 -7.54
N ASP A 12 -0.56 -1.68 -8.51
CA ASP A 12 -1.94 -1.87 -8.92
C ASP A 12 -2.07 -3.16 -9.74
N SER A 13 -2.64 -4.20 -9.12
CA SER A 13 -2.88 -5.49 -9.79
C SER A 13 -3.95 -5.42 -10.89
N LYS A 14 -4.77 -4.37 -10.93
CA LYS A 14 -5.83 -4.18 -11.92
C LYS A 14 -5.37 -3.40 -13.14
N TYR A 15 -4.16 -2.84 -13.09
CA TYR A 15 -3.57 -2.11 -14.20
C TYR A 15 -3.35 -3.03 -15.42
N THR A 16 -3.90 -2.65 -16.58
CA THR A 16 -3.86 -3.42 -17.83
C THR A 16 -3.04 -2.76 -18.95
N GLY A 17 -2.34 -1.65 -18.65
CA GLY A 17 -1.48 -0.96 -19.61
C GLY A 17 -0.07 -1.57 -19.73
N PRO A 18 0.88 -0.86 -20.38
CA PRO A 18 2.26 -1.31 -20.55
C PRO A 18 2.96 -1.61 -19.22
N ALA A 19 3.71 -2.71 -19.16
CA ALA A 19 4.32 -3.16 -17.91
C ALA A 19 5.34 -2.17 -17.31
N ASP A 20 5.98 -1.37 -18.16
CA ASP A 20 6.92 -0.30 -17.82
C ASP A 20 6.23 0.98 -17.32
N GLU A 21 4.92 1.11 -17.55
CA GLU A 21 4.09 2.22 -17.06
C GLU A 21 3.24 1.83 -15.83
N GLN A 22 3.34 0.59 -15.36
CA GLN A 22 2.56 0.14 -14.20
C GLN A 22 2.93 0.98 -12.96
N PRO A 23 1.94 1.59 -12.26
CA PRO A 23 2.23 2.37 -11.07
C PRO A 23 2.75 1.48 -9.94
N ILE A 24 3.91 1.84 -9.40
CA ILE A 24 4.56 1.14 -8.30
C ILE A 24 4.91 2.15 -7.21
N VAL A 25 4.38 1.92 -6.01
CA VAL A 25 4.85 2.62 -4.81
C VAL A 25 5.89 1.74 -4.14
N SER A 26 7.08 2.30 -3.91
CA SER A 26 8.20 1.61 -3.26
C SER A 26 8.54 2.24 -1.92
N LEU A 27 8.85 1.41 -0.94
CA LEU A 27 9.38 1.85 0.36
C LEU A 27 10.30 0.80 0.96
N SER A 28 11.10 1.21 1.95
CA SER A 28 11.89 0.28 2.76
C SER A 28 10.99 -0.75 3.44
N ALA A 29 11.40 -2.01 3.40
CA ALA A 29 10.74 -3.10 4.10
C ALA A 29 10.73 -2.90 5.62
N ALA A 30 11.67 -2.12 6.18
CA ALA A 30 11.67 -1.76 7.60
C ALA A 30 10.49 -0.83 7.97
N HIS A 31 10.01 -0.04 7.01
CA HIS A 31 8.88 0.88 7.19
C HIS A 31 7.53 0.24 6.88
N TRP A 32 7.53 -0.93 6.24
CA TRP A 32 6.30 -1.60 5.83
C TRP A 32 5.34 -1.95 6.98
N PRO A 33 5.80 -2.47 8.13
CA PRO A 33 4.90 -2.74 9.26
C PRO A 33 4.16 -1.48 9.77
N ILE A 34 4.78 -0.30 9.65
CA ILE A 34 4.16 0.97 10.06
C ILE A 34 3.03 1.36 9.10
N VAL A 35 3.22 1.14 7.78
CA VAL A 35 2.16 1.35 6.79
C VAL A 35 1.00 0.38 7.01
N LEU A 36 1.29 -0.87 7.36
CA LEU A 36 0.26 -1.86 7.72
C LEU A 36 -0.53 -1.44 8.97
N ASP A 37 0.15 -0.90 10.00
CA ASP A 37 -0.50 -0.40 11.21
C ASP A 37 -1.40 0.81 10.94
N LEU A 38 -0.97 1.74 10.07
CA LEU A 38 -1.81 2.85 9.62
C LEU A 38 -3.07 2.35 8.91
N ALA A 39 -2.94 1.33 8.07
CA ALA A 39 -4.08 0.71 7.39
C ALA A 39 -5.04 0.06 8.39
N LEU A 40 -4.55 -0.77 9.31
CA LEU A 40 -5.37 -1.42 10.35
C LEU A 40 -6.06 -0.41 11.28
N SER A 41 -5.38 0.68 11.59
CA SER A 41 -5.92 1.77 12.39
C SER A 41 -6.91 2.65 11.62
N ASN A 42 -7.05 2.43 10.31
CA ASN A 42 -7.77 3.27 9.36
C ASN A 42 -7.44 4.77 9.55
N LYS A 43 -6.13 5.08 9.60
CA LYS A 43 -5.61 6.44 9.80
C LYS A 43 -4.71 6.88 8.67
N SER A 44 -4.82 8.15 8.32
CA SER A 44 -3.85 8.79 7.43
C SER A 44 -2.52 9.01 8.16
N GLY A 45 -1.40 8.88 7.44
CA GLY A 45 -0.07 9.11 7.96
C GLY A 45 1.01 9.00 6.89
N THR A 46 2.18 9.57 7.19
CA THR A 46 3.36 9.52 6.32
C THR A 46 4.46 8.72 7.01
N VAL A 47 5.05 7.79 6.26
CA VAL A 47 6.20 6.98 6.68
C VAL A 47 7.26 7.12 5.60
N ASP A 48 8.36 7.80 5.94
CA ASP A 48 9.40 8.19 4.98
C ASP A 48 8.79 8.97 3.79
N ALA A 49 8.93 8.50 2.56
CA ALA A 49 8.38 9.14 1.37
C ALA A 49 6.96 8.65 1.00
N VAL A 50 6.40 7.68 1.74
CA VAL A 50 5.07 7.11 1.46
C VAL A 50 4.02 7.69 2.38
N THR A 51 2.90 8.13 1.81
CA THR A 51 1.74 8.64 2.54
C THR A 51 0.53 7.75 2.30
N ALA A 52 -0.09 7.28 3.38
CA ALA A 52 -1.42 6.69 3.36
C ALA A 52 -2.43 7.79 3.72
N THR A 53 -3.43 8.00 2.88
CA THR A 53 -4.52 8.96 3.11
C THR A 53 -5.85 8.22 3.07
N VAL A 54 -6.56 8.17 4.20
CA VAL A 54 -7.94 7.69 4.24
C VAL A 54 -8.86 8.77 3.70
N LEU A 55 -9.74 8.40 2.78
CA LEU A 55 -10.65 9.30 2.10
C LEU A 55 -12.02 9.34 2.80
N PRO A 56 -12.79 10.43 2.66
CA PRO A 56 -14.12 10.54 3.29
C PRO A 56 -15.15 9.50 2.82
N ASP A 57 -14.93 8.88 1.66
CA ASP A 57 -15.80 7.85 1.09
C ASP A 57 -15.49 6.44 1.64
N GLY A 58 -14.52 6.31 2.55
CA GLY A 58 -14.07 5.03 3.11
C GLY A 58 -12.99 4.33 2.30
N GLY A 59 -12.60 4.87 1.15
CA GLY A 59 -11.42 4.45 0.40
C GLY A 59 -10.13 5.00 0.99
N ALA A 60 -9.02 4.75 0.29
CA ALA A 60 -7.73 5.31 0.66
C ALA A 60 -6.83 5.51 -0.57
N THR A 61 -5.83 6.37 -0.42
CA THR A 61 -4.72 6.49 -1.37
C THR A 61 -3.42 6.19 -0.65
N ILE A 62 -2.60 5.30 -1.22
CA ILE A 62 -1.19 5.12 -0.86
C ILE A 62 -0.35 5.77 -1.95
N SER A 63 0.36 6.84 -1.61
CA SER A 63 1.22 7.58 -2.55
C SER A 63 2.68 7.51 -2.15
N GLY A 64 3.55 7.44 -3.15
CA GLY A 64 4.99 7.67 -3.03
C GLY A 64 5.42 8.81 -3.97
N PRO A 65 6.73 9.03 -4.15
CA PRO A 65 7.25 10.11 -4.99
C PRO A 65 6.77 10.06 -6.44
N ASP A 66 6.69 8.86 -7.02
CA ASP A 66 6.50 8.66 -8.46
C ASP A 66 5.13 8.08 -8.83
N ALA A 67 4.34 7.64 -7.85
CA ALA A 67 3.07 6.94 -8.08
C ALA A 67 2.09 7.11 -6.93
N ALA A 68 0.80 6.95 -7.24
CA ALA A 68 -0.27 6.85 -6.26
C ALA A 68 -1.20 5.69 -6.61
N LEU A 69 -1.61 4.93 -5.60
CA LEU A 69 -2.54 3.82 -5.69
C LEU A 69 -3.80 4.19 -4.92
N THR A 70 -4.92 4.29 -5.64
CA THR A 70 -6.21 4.66 -5.05
C THR A 70 -7.10 3.42 -4.94
N TYR A 71 -7.63 3.22 -3.75
CA TYR A 71 -8.53 2.15 -3.38
C TYR A 71 -9.90 2.74 -3.11
N ASN A 72 -10.94 2.18 -3.71
CA ASN A 72 -12.30 2.46 -3.27
C ASN A 72 -12.57 1.81 -1.90
N ALA A 73 -13.74 2.06 -1.31
CA ALA A 73 -14.09 1.57 0.01
C ALA A 73 -14.01 0.04 0.14
N ASP A 74 -14.52 -0.71 -0.84
CA ASP A 74 -14.53 -2.18 -0.83
C ASP A 74 -13.10 -2.75 -0.95
N GLU A 75 -12.28 -2.15 -1.80
CA GLU A 75 -10.88 -2.53 -1.98
C GLU A 75 -10.05 -2.24 -0.74
N TRP A 76 -10.30 -1.09 -0.09
CA TRP A 76 -9.60 -0.71 1.13
C TRP A 76 -10.00 -1.61 2.31
N ASP A 77 -11.28 -1.94 2.46
CA ASP A 77 -11.76 -2.91 3.45
C ASP A 77 -11.14 -4.30 3.22
N ALA A 78 -11.10 -4.77 1.97
CA ALA A 78 -10.45 -6.03 1.62
C ALA A 78 -8.94 -6.00 1.91
N PHE A 79 -8.27 -4.87 1.65
CA PHE A 79 -6.87 -4.68 2.00
C PHE A 79 -6.66 -4.78 3.51
N MET A 80 -7.41 -4.03 4.32
CA MET A 80 -7.32 -4.06 5.78
C MET A 80 -7.55 -5.46 6.36
N LYS A 81 -8.52 -6.23 5.82
CA LYS A 81 -8.73 -7.64 6.19
C LYS A 81 -7.52 -8.50 5.87
N GLY A 82 -6.93 -8.33 4.68
CA GLY A 82 -5.70 -9.02 4.32
C GLY A 82 -4.51 -8.67 5.22
N VAL A 83 -4.43 -7.42 5.69
CA VAL A 83 -3.43 -7.00 6.70
C VAL A 83 -3.69 -7.70 8.03
N ALA A 84 -4.94 -7.75 8.50
CA ALA A 84 -5.31 -8.41 9.75
C ALA A 84 -5.02 -9.92 9.72
N ASP A 85 -5.10 -10.53 8.54
CA ASP A 85 -4.76 -11.93 8.29
C ASP A 85 -3.26 -12.17 8.02
N SER A 86 -2.39 -11.16 8.23
CA SER A 86 -0.95 -11.23 7.98
C SER A 86 -0.57 -11.62 6.54
N GLN A 87 -1.45 -11.37 5.55
CA GLN A 87 -1.21 -11.75 4.15
C GLN A 87 -0.09 -10.91 3.51
N PHE A 88 0.19 -9.74 4.08
CA PHE A 88 1.19 -8.79 3.60
C PHE A 88 2.44 -8.73 4.48
N ASP A 89 2.56 -9.58 5.49
CA ASP A 89 3.74 -9.60 6.34
C ASP A 89 4.95 -10.10 5.55
N ARG A 90 6.12 -9.53 5.84
CA ARG A 90 7.38 -10.08 5.34
C ARG A 90 7.60 -11.42 6.01
N ARG A 91 7.32 -12.51 5.30
CA ARG A 91 7.73 -13.85 5.73
C ARG A 91 9.25 -13.93 5.66
N ALA A 92 9.86 -14.36 6.76
CA ALA A 92 11.30 -14.57 6.89
C ALA A 92 11.81 -15.62 5.90
#